data_AF-A0A9P6TCN9-F1
#
_entry.id   AF-A0A9P6TCN9-F1
#
_cell.length_a   1.000
_cell.length_b   1.000
_cell.length_c   1.000
_cell.angle_alpha   90.00
_cell.angle_beta   90.00
_cell.angle_gamma   90.00
#
_symmetry.space_group_name_H-M   'P 1'
#
loop_
_entity.id
_entity.type
_entity.pdbx_description
1 polymer ?
#
loop_
_entity_poly.entity_id
_entity_poly.type
_entity_poly.pdbx_seq_one_letter_code
_entity_poly.pdbx_strand_id
1 'polypeptide(L)'
;FGVSKKDSSIGTPCFSLKVAVVITQELANPYVRDHLVFIPELTTNSKITCLSQSKKWCEDLDPDLHVQMVRVSNKDFFLYEPVQLDNTDIVIPQYFYQIETEVLAKCVSATVQHNLQTEKTCIEFPFIHQFNAPELKVI
;
A
#
# COMPACT_ATOMS: atom_id res chain seq x y z
N PHE A 1 19.81 -22.47 -2.38
CA PHE A 1 20.64 -21.30 -2.06
C PHE A 1 21.81 -21.24 -3.04
N GLY A 2 21.74 -20.38 -4.06
CA GLY A 2 22.77 -20.29 -5.11
C GLY A 2 23.71 -19.12 -4.87
N VAL A 3 24.90 -19.39 -4.37
CA VAL A 3 26.00 -18.41 -4.31
C VAL A 3 26.68 -18.42 -5.67
N SER A 4 26.82 -17.26 -6.31
CA SER A 4 27.63 -17.15 -7.53
C SER A 4 29.05 -16.76 -7.17
N LYS A 5 30.02 -17.55 -7.62
CA LYS A 5 31.45 -17.23 -7.54
C LYS A 5 31.87 -16.53 -8.84
N LYS A 6 32.58 -15.41 -8.72
CA LYS A 6 33.25 -14.71 -9.82
C LYS A 6 34.61 -14.24 -9.36
N ASP A 7 35.60 -14.25 -10.24
CA ASP A 7 36.91 -13.70 -9.91
C ASP A 7 36.93 -12.19 -10.19
N SER A 8 37.52 -11.41 -9.29
CA SER A 8 37.70 -9.97 -9.47
C SER A 8 38.80 -9.67 -10.50
N SER A 9 38.91 -8.42 -10.92
CA SER A 9 39.96 -7.97 -11.86
C SER A 9 41.39 -8.18 -11.34
N ILE A 10 41.57 -8.44 -10.03
CA ILE A 10 42.86 -8.72 -9.40
C ILE A 10 43.07 -10.22 -9.07
N GLY A 11 42.15 -11.09 -9.50
CA GLY A 11 42.25 -12.55 -9.34
C GLY A 11 41.74 -13.09 -8.00
N THR A 12 41.10 -12.25 -7.17
CA THR A 12 40.52 -12.68 -5.90
C THR A 12 39.11 -13.25 -6.14
N PRO A 13 38.78 -14.45 -5.63
CA PRO A 13 37.44 -15.00 -5.76
C PRO A 13 36.44 -14.20 -4.91
N CYS A 14 35.41 -13.67 -5.56
CA CYS A 14 34.29 -12.98 -4.95
C CYS A 14 33.03 -13.87 -4.99
N PHE A 15 32.30 -13.87 -3.88
CA PHE A 15 31.05 -14.59 -3.74
C PHE A 15 29.92 -13.58 -3.61
N SER A 16 28.89 -13.71 -4.44
CA SER A 16 27.70 -12.87 -4.34
C SER A 16 26.46 -13.71 -4.17
N LEU A 17 25.60 -13.27 -3.27
CA LEU A 17 24.23 -13.75 -3.16
C LEU A 17 23.34 -12.98 -4.14
N LYS A 18 22.26 -13.62 -4.59
CA LYS A 18 21.20 -12.90 -5.30
C LYS A 18 20.58 -11.90 -4.32
N VAL A 19 20.52 -10.63 -4.68
CA VAL A 19 19.95 -9.57 -3.83
C VAL A 19 18.52 -9.92 -3.38
N ALA A 20 17.72 -10.50 -4.27
CA ALA A 20 16.38 -10.97 -3.93
C ALA A 20 16.36 -11.94 -2.74
N VAL A 21 17.35 -12.84 -2.64
CA VAL A 21 17.44 -13.81 -1.52
C VAL A 21 17.77 -13.09 -0.21
N VAL A 22 18.67 -12.11 -0.25
CA VAL A 22 19.02 -11.32 0.93
C VAL A 22 17.80 -10.53 1.42
N ILE A 23 17.09 -9.84 0.51
CA ILE A 23 15.88 -9.10 0.86
C ILE A 23 14.82 -10.03 1.45
N THR A 24 14.58 -11.20 0.86
CA THR A 24 13.61 -12.17 1.41
C THR A 24 14.00 -12.62 2.82
N GLN A 25 15.29 -12.84 3.08
CA GLN A 25 15.77 -13.23 4.41
C GLN A 25 15.58 -12.12 5.44
N GLU A 26 15.88 -10.87 5.08
CA GLU A 26 15.65 -9.71 5.95
C GLU A 26 14.15 -9.49 6.23
N LEU A 27 13.28 -9.62 5.22
CA LEU A 27 11.83 -9.51 5.39
C LEU A 27 11.21 -10.63 6.25
N ALA A 28 11.85 -11.81 6.27
CA ALA A 28 11.42 -12.94 7.08
C ALA A 28 11.95 -12.89 8.52
N ASN A 29 12.92 -12.02 8.81
CA ASN A 29 13.54 -11.91 10.12
C ASN A 29 12.62 -11.14 11.09
N PRO A 30 12.11 -11.76 12.18
CA PRO A 30 11.23 -11.08 13.12
C PRO A 30 11.90 -9.91 13.83
N TYR A 31 13.22 -9.95 14.04
CA TYR A 31 13.97 -8.85 14.65
C TYR A 31 14.11 -7.64 13.71
N VAL A 32 13.99 -7.84 12.40
CA VAL A 32 14.08 -6.77 11.40
C VAL A 32 12.70 -6.25 11.05
N ARG A 33 11.69 -7.14 11.02
CA ARG A 33 10.30 -6.82 10.67
C ARG A 33 9.75 -5.61 11.43
N ASP A 34 10.00 -5.52 12.74
CA ASP A 34 9.49 -4.44 13.59
C ASP A 34 10.12 -3.08 13.28
N HIS A 35 11.23 -3.06 12.54
CA HIS A 35 11.92 -1.85 12.11
C HIS A 35 11.62 -1.46 10.66
N LEU A 36 10.82 -2.26 9.93
CA LEU A 36 10.45 -1.98 8.55
C LEU A 36 9.14 -1.18 8.49
N VAL A 37 9.16 -0.11 7.70
CA VAL A 37 7.99 0.71 7.41
C VAL A 37 7.49 0.35 6.02
N PHE A 38 6.24 -0.12 5.95
CA PHE A 38 5.58 -0.48 4.69
C PHE A 38 4.56 0.57 4.26
N ILE A 39 3.83 1.13 5.23
CA ILE A 39 2.76 2.10 4.98
C ILE A 39 3.40 3.48 4.76
N PRO A 40 3.07 4.19 3.66
CA PRO A 40 3.56 5.54 3.43
C PRO A 40 3.03 6.49 4.52
N GLU A 41 3.85 7.47 4.92
CA GLU A 41 3.51 8.44 5.94
C GLU A 41 3.30 9.81 5.31
N LEU A 42 2.15 10.43 5.54
CA LEU A 42 1.86 11.77 5.05
C LEU A 42 2.21 12.79 6.15
N THR A 43 3.23 13.60 5.92
CA THR A 43 3.65 14.63 6.88
C THR A 43 2.91 15.94 6.67
N THR A 44 2.35 16.49 7.74
CA THR A 44 1.71 17.83 7.73
C THR A 44 2.72 18.98 7.85
N ASN A 45 3.88 18.74 8.50
CA ASN A 45 4.82 19.78 8.93
C ASN A 45 6.03 20.02 8.00
N SER A 46 5.92 19.66 6.71
CA SER A 46 6.92 19.92 5.64
C SER A 46 8.36 19.40 5.85
N LYS A 47 8.67 18.77 6.98
CA LYS A 47 10.01 18.21 7.26
C LYS A 47 10.00 16.71 7.06
N ILE A 48 10.58 16.27 5.94
CA ILE A 48 10.80 14.86 5.61
C ILE A 48 12.05 14.38 6.37
N THR A 49 11.88 13.43 7.28
CA THR A 49 12.95 12.79 8.07
C THR A 49 13.27 11.37 7.62
N CYS A 50 12.38 10.72 6.88
CA CYS A 50 12.57 9.36 6.35
C CYS A 50 11.95 9.19 4.95
N LEU A 51 12.28 8.08 4.28
CA LEU A 51 11.82 7.82 2.91
C LEU A 51 10.31 7.51 2.82
N SER A 52 9.72 6.91 3.86
CA SER A 52 8.27 6.64 3.91
C SER A 52 7.44 7.93 3.84
N GLN A 53 8.04 9.07 4.17
CA GLN A 53 7.43 10.40 4.07
C GLN A 53 7.62 11.08 2.72
N SER A 54 8.32 10.43 1.78
CA SER A 54 8.57 11.01 0.47
C SER A 54 7.31 10.96 -0.39
N LYS A 55 7.09 12.03 -1.18
CA LYS A 55 6.01 12.10 -2.17
C LYS A 55 5.99 10.89 -3.10
N LYS A 56 7.17 10.39 -3.49
CA LYS A 56 7.29 9.21 -4.38
C LYS A 56 6.66 7.96 -3.80
N TRP A 57 6.72 7.79 -2.48
CA TRP A 57 6.13 6.64 -1.81
C TRP A 57 4.62 6.82 -1.63
N CYS A 58 4.17 8.04 -1.28
CA CYS A 58 2.75 8.32 -1.05
C CYS A 58 1.92 8.41 -2.34
N GLU A 59 2.47 8.99 -3.41
CA GLU A 59 1.70 9.43 -4.57
C GLU A 59 2.13 8.80 -5.90
N ASP A 60 3.42 8.50 -6.07
CA ASP A 60 3.99 8.08 -7.36
C ASP A 60 4.30 6.57 -7.41
N LEU A 61 3.98 5.82 -6.35
CA LEU A 61 4.24 4.39 -6.29
C LEU A 61 3.18 3.65 -7.13
N ASP A 62 3.63 2.61 -7.83
CA ASP A 62 2.72 1.76 -8.62
C ASP A 62 1.66 1.13 -7.70
N PRO A 63 0.36 1.14 -8.07
CA PRO A 63 -0.71 0.48 -7.33
C PRO A 63 -0.39 -0.94 -6.85
N ASP A 64 0.32 -1.73 -7.66
CA ASP A 64 0.67 -3.11 -7.34
C ASP A 64 1.76 -3.21 -6.25
N LEU A 65 2.51 -2.13 -6.04
CA LEU A 65 3.56 -2.01 -5.03
C LEU A 65 3.05 -1.38 -3.72
N HIS A 66 1.81 -0.88 -3.69
CA HIS A 66 1.20 -0.41 -2.45
C HIS A 66 1.01 -1.55 -1.45
N VAL A 67 0.90 -1.16 -0.18
CA VAL A 67 0.49 -2.08 0.89
C VAL A 67 -0.91 -2.55 0.60
N GLN A 68 -1.05 -3.84 0.28
CA GLN A 68 -2.33 -4.41 -0.14
C GLN A 68 -3.30 -4.65 1.04
N MET A 69 -2.79 -4.72 2.27
CA MET A 69 -3.60 -4.98 3.47
C MET A 69 -3.05 -4.28 4.69
N VAL A 70 -3.95 -3.68 5.47
CA VAL A 70 -3.66 -3.14 6.80
C VAL A 70 -4.53 -3.81 7.85
N ARG A 71 -4.02 -3.89 9.08
CA ARG A 71 -4.76 -4.40 10.23
C ARG A 71 -5.03 -3.29 11.22
N VAL A 72 -6.30 -2.99 11.44
CA VAL A 72 -6.77 -1.98 12.39
C VAL A 72 -7.79 -2.62 13.30
N SER A 73 -7.62 -2.49 14.62
CA SER A 73 -8.56 -3.02 15.63
C SER A 73 -8.91 -4.51 15.44
N ASN A 74 -7.91 -5.35 15.17
CA ASN A 74 -8.05 -6.79 14.87
C ASN A 74 -8.91 -7.14 13.64
N LYS A 75 -9.11 -6.18 12.72
CA LYS A 75 -9.75 -6.41 11.43
C LYS A 75 -8.79 -6.12 10.29
N ASP A 76 -8.93 -6.90 9.24
CA ASP A 76 -8.10 -6.82 8.03
C ASP A 76 -8.87 -6.04 6.97
N PHE A 77 -8.22 -5.03 6.41
CA PHE A 77 -8.76 -4.23 5.32
C PHE A 77 -7.83 -4.36 4.13
N PHE A 78 -8.40 -4.70 2.98
CA PHE A 78 -7.67 -4.90 1.74
C PHE A 78 -7.94 -3.73 0.79
N LEU A 79 -6.94 -3.38 -0.03
CA LEU A 79 -7.16 -2.51 -1.16
C LEU A 79 -8.11 -3.18 -2.15
N TYR A 80 -8.94 -2.39 -2.80
CA TYR A 80 -9.87 -2.83 -3.85
C TYR A 80 -10.98 -3.78 -3.40
N GLU A 81 -11.14 -3.99 -2.09
CA GLU A 81 -12.25 -4.75 -1.52
C GLU A 81 -13.32 -3.83 -0.92
N PRO A 82 -14.63 -4.13 -1.11
CA PRO A 82 -15.70 -3.35 -0.50
C PRO A 82 -15.69 -3.44 1.03
N VAL A 83 -15.84 -2.29 1.67
CA VAL A 83 -15.97 -2.12 3.12
C VAL A 83 -17.28 -1.37 3.40
N GLN A 84 -18.08 -1.90 4.32
CA GLN A 84 -19.26 -1.21 4.83
C GLN A 84 -18.89 -0.42 6.08
N LEU A 85 -19.16 0.88 6.07
CA LEU A 85 -18.96 1.78 7.21
C LEU A 85 -20.13 1.68 8.20
N ASP A 86 -19.93 2.22 9.40
CA ASP A 86 -20.97 2.26 10.45
C ASP A 86 -22.21 3.07 10.03
N ASN A 87 -22.03 4.04 9.13
CA ASN A 87 -23.12 4.83 8.54
C ASN A 87 -23.81 4.11 7.37
N THR A 88 -23.50 2.83 7.13
CA THR A 88 -23.99 1.97 6.04
C THR A 88 -23.49 2.29 4.63
N ASP A 89 -22.64 3.30 4.47
CA ASP A 89 -22.01 3.57 3.18
C ASP A 89 -21.07 2.42 2.80
N ILE A 90 -21.08 2.05 1.52
CA ILE A 90 -20.16 1.08 0.95
C ILE A 90 -19.06 1.84 0.23
N VAL A 91 -17.82 1.53 0.59
CA VAL A 91 -16.62 2.16 0.03
C VAL A 91 -15.60 1.12 -0.39
N ILE A 92 -14.67 1.49 -1.27
CA ILE A 92 -13.51 0.67 -1.62
C ILE A 92 -12.24 1.48 -1.30
N PRO A 93 -11.35 0.98 -0.43
CA PRO A 93 -10.04 1.56 -0.21
C PRO A 93 -9.19 1.48 -1.47
N GLN A 94 -8.55 2.58 -1.84
CA GLN A 94 -7.60 2.64 -2.96
C GLN A 94 -6.17 2.94 -2.52
N TYR A 95 -6.01 3.59 -1.36
CA TYR A 95 -4.70 3.87 -0.77
C TYR A 95 -4.80 3.74 0.75
N PHE A 96 -3.78 3.13 1.35
CA PHE A 96 -3.54 3.21 2.78
C PHE A 96 -2.34 4.11 3.02
N TYR A 97 -2.44 4.96 4.04
CA TYR A 97 -1.37 5.86 4.45
C TYR A 97 -1.50 6.14 5.94
N GLN A 98 -0.44 6.67 6.53
CA GLN A 98 -0.40 7.00 7.95
C GLN A 98 -0.22 8.50 8.13
N ILE A 99 -0.98 9.10 9.05
CA ILE A 99 -0.68 10.43 9.58
C ILE A 99 -0.36 10.23 11.06
N GLU A 100 0.84 10.63 11.47
CA GLU A 100 1.36 10.44 12.83
C GLU A 100 1.31 8.99 13.29
N THR A 101 0.25 8.57 14.00
CA THR A 101 0.06 7.18 14.48
C THR A 101 -1.21 6.52 13.95
N GLU A 102 -2.01 7.25 13.17
CA GLU A 102 -3.29 6.79 12.67
C GLU A 102 -3.15 6.31 11.22
N VAL A 103 -3.57 5.08 10.97
CA VAL A 103 -3.70 4.52 9.62
C VAL A 103 -5.04 4.97 9.07
N LEU A 104 -5.00 5.64 7.92
CA LEU A 104 -6.14 6.16 7.21
C LEU A 104 -6.22 5.53 5.82
N ALA A 105 -7.41 5.55 5.25
CA ALA A 105 -7.66 5.09 3.90
C ALA A 105 -8.22 6.22 3.04
N LYS A 106 -7.78 6.27 1.77
CA LYS A 106 -8.48 7.02 0.73
C LYS A 106 -9.38 6.08 -0.03
N CYS A 107 -10.67 6.38 -0.02
CA CYS A 107 -11.71 5.46 -0.44
C CYS A 107 -12.61 6.09 -1.50
N VAL A 108 -13.11 5.27 -2.43
CA VAL A 108 -14.20 5.65 -3.34
C VAL A 108 -15.52 5.12 -2.81
N SER A 109 -16.58 5.91 -2.95
CA SER A 109 -17.94 5.46 -2.60
C SER A 109 -18.60 4.73 -3.76
N ALA A 110 -19.45 3.78 -3.43
CA ALA A 110 -20.33 3.11 -4.38
C ALA A 110 -21.26 4.12 -5.09
N THR A 111 -21.41 3.97 -6.40
CA THR A 111 -22.50 4.58 -7.17
C THR A 111 -23.54 3.52 -7.45
N VAL A 112 -24.75 3.70 -6.91
CA VAL A 112 -25.86 2.74 -7.08
C VAL A 112 -26.81 3.25 -8.14
N GLN A 113 -27.02 2.46 -9.19
CA GLN A 113 -27.96 2.75 -10.25
C GLN A 113 -29.02 1.66 -10.31
N HIS A 114 -30.29 2.03 -10.23
CA HIS A 114 -31.40 1.09 -10.34
C HIS A 114 -32.09 1.25 -11.69
N ASN A 115 -32.03 0.21 -12.53
CA ASN A 115 -32.72 0.19 -13.81
C ASN A 115 -34.16 -0.34 -13.62
N LEU A 116 -35.14 0.57 -13.71
CA LEU A 116 -36.56 0.27 -13.55
C LEU A 116 -37.14 -0.64 -14.65
N GLN A 117 -36.50 -0.68 -15.83
CA GLN A 117 -36.99 -1.50 -16.96
C GLN A 117 -36.53 -2.96 -16.85
N THR A 118 -35.34 -3.19 -16.29
CA THR A 118 -34.78 -4.54 -16.16
C THR A 118 -34.85 -5.09 -14.73
N GLU A 119 -35.33 -4.31 -13.77
CA GLU A 119 -35.30 -4.61 -12.32
C GLU A 119 -33.90 -5.00 -11.82
N LYS A 120 -32.86 -4.37 -12.39
CA LYS A 120 -31.46 -4.64 -12.02
C LYS A 120 -30.87 -3.45 -11.27
N THR A 121 -30.20 -3.75 -10.16
CA THR A 121 -29.35 -2.82 -9.44
C THR A 121 -27.91 -3.02 -9.88
N CYS A 122 -27.28 -1.95 -10.39
CA CYS A 122 -25.84 -1.90 -10.66
C CYS A 122 -25.15 -1.12 -9.53
N ILE A 123 -24.03 -1.64 -9.06
CA ILE A 123 -23.15 -0.96 -8.10
C ILE A 123 -21.81 -0.79 -8.77
N GLU A 124 -21.39 0.45 -8.96
CA GLU A 124 -20.17 0.80 -9.66
C GLU A 124 -19.22 1.56 -8.74
N PHE A 125 -17.93 1.32 -8.92
CA PHE A 125 -16.87 2.00 -8.17
C PHE A 125 -15.88 2.58 -9.17
N PRO A 126 -15.66 3.90 -9.18
CA PRO A 126 -14.65 4.50 -10.03
C PRO A 126 -13.25 4.09 -9.53
N PHE A 127 -12.35 3.73 -10.44
CA PHE A 127 -10.94 3.50 -10.10
C PHE A 127 -10.15 4.80 -10.28
N ILE A 128 -9.49 5.28 -9.23
CA ILE A 128 -8.86 6.61 -9.18
C ILE A 128 -7.36 6.48 -8.94
N HIS A 129 -6.60 6.76 -9.99
CA HIS A 129 -5.15 6.60 -10.01
C HIS A 129 -4.37 7.71 -9.28
N GLN A 130 -5.03 8.82 -8.94
CA GLN A 130 -4.37 9.96 -8.33
C GLN A 130 -4.65 9.99 -6.83
N PHE A 131 -3.59 9.89 -6.02
CA PHE A 131 -3.70 9.93 -4.56
C PHE A 131 -4.46 11.16 -4.05
N ASN A 132 -4.24 12.34 -4.63
CA ASN A 132 -4.86 13.60 -4.19
C ASN A 132 -6.15 13.98 -4.93
N ALA A 133 -6.80 13.01 -5.58
CA ALA A 133 -8.05 13.25 -6.27
C ALA A 133 -9.18 13.66 -5.29
N PRO A 134 -9.97 14.70 -5.60
CA PRO A 134 -11.03 15.20 -4.71
C PRO A 134 -12.19 14.23 -4.50
N GLU A 135 -12.35 13.24 -5.39
CA GLU A 135 -13.39 12.22 -5.31
C GLU A 135 -13.08 11.14 -4.25
N LEU A 136 -11.82 11.06 -3.78
CA LEU A 136 -11.42 10.16 -2.71
C LEU A 136 -11.80 10.73 -1.35
N LYS A 137 -12.59 9.98 -0.60
CA LYS A 137 -12.94 10.29 0.79
C LYS A 137 -11.86 9.73 1.71
N VAL A 138 -11.47 10.53 2.71
CA VAL A 138 -10.59 10.06 3.80
C VAL A 138 -11.45 9.40 4.86
N ILE A 139 -11.09 8.19 5.25
CA ILE A 139 -11.76 7.36 6.26
C ILE A 139 -10.74 6.85 7.26
#